data_AF-A0A1B8HF94-F1
#
_entry.id   AF-A0A1B8HF94-F1
#
_cell.length_a   1.000
_cell.length_b   1.000
_cell.length_c   1.000
_cell.angle_alpha   90.00
_cell.angle_beta   90.00
_cell.angle_gamma   90.00
#
_symmetry.space_group_name_H-M   'P 1'
#
loop_
_entity.id
_entity.type
_entity.pdbx_description
1 polymer ?
#
loop_
_entity_poly.entity_id
_entity_poly.type
_entity_poly.pdbx_seq_one_letter_code
_entity_poly.pdbx_strand_id
1 'polypeptide(L)'
;MTDPAITAFLTERKTGWLGRKLRGITNQADIDALRQYGEVLFSLTQWLPRAAVRAGQISLSTHPCTFTHPSARQNSMGIAGNNKVTAVIAQAKQENDGFLRSGNIQTEPDALGNAAALDIYRFLMLKMQDNRTLLTHIDEESPLAKSLLSHGDYHVLRNDFLRVITERKQAITSSKIKQVHFPVFDNTAGDNYHLLSVLTPSGLLFELRRRIEFILWSAENKTEKNKHQNKKRNTESFRTIYGITVIRFGGSKPQNISVLNNDNTGKACLLLSVPPGFKCQEIQNSAC
;
A
#
# COMPACT_ATOMS: atom_id res chain seq x y z
N MET A 1 13.13 -26.47 -5.47
CA MET A 1 12.40 -25.99 -6.67
C MET A 1 11.91 -24.59 -6.37
N THR A 2 12.06 -23.66 -7.32
CA THR A 2 11.62 -22.27 -7.16
C THR A 2 10.09 -22.18 -7.30
N ASP A 3 9.45 -21.38 -6.44
CA ASP A 3 8.00 -21.21 -6.45
C ASP A 3 7.51 -20.68 -7.82
N PRO A 4 6.42 -21.20 -8.39
CA PRO A 4 5.87 -20.74 -9.67
C PRO A 4 5.57 -19.24 -9.71
N ALA A 5 5.15 -18.63 -8.60
CA ALA A 5 4.85 -17.20 -8.53
C ALA A 5 6.09 -16.33 -8.79
N ILE A 6 7.24 -16.75 -8.28
CA ILE A 6 8.53 -16.07 -8.49
C ILE A 6 8.93 -16.16 -9.96
N THR A 7 8.84 -17.36 -10.54
CA THR A 7 9.17 -17.59 -11.96
C THR A 7 8.25 -16.79 -12.88
N ALA A 8 6.95 -16.77 -12.60
CA ALA A 8 5.97 -16.00 -13.35
C ALA A 8 6.28 -14.49 -13.28
N PHE A 9 6.57 -13.98 -12.09
CA PHE A 9 6.92 -12.57 -11.89
C PHE A 9 8.14 -12.14 -12.71
N LEU A 10 9.24 -12.90 -12.64
CA LEU A 10 10.46 -12.56 -13.39
C LEU A 10 10.25 -12.67 -14.90
N THR A 11 9.46 -13.65 -15.34
CA THR A 11 9.10 -13.83 -16.75
C THR A 11 8.27 -12.64 -17.25
N GLU A 12 7.27 -12.20 -16.50
CA GLU A 12 6.46 -11.02 -16.84
C GLU A 12 7.34 -9.77 -16.97
N ARG A 13 8.25 -9.55 -16.00
CA ARG A 13 9.18 -8.41 -16.01
C ARG A 13 10.12 -8.44 -17.20
N LYS A 14 10.67 -9.61 -17.53
CA LYS A 14 11.51 -9.84 -18.71
C LYS A 14 10.75 -9.52 -19.99
N THR A 15 9.56 -10.07 -20.17
CA THR A 15 8.72 -9.83 -21.36
C THR A 15 8.38 -8.35 -21.52
N GLY A 16 8.00 -7.67 -20.43
CA GLY A 16 7.74 -6.23 -20.46
C GLY A 16 8.97 -5.38 -20.74
N TRP A 17 10.16 -5.81 -20.28
CA TRP A 17 11.43 -5.14 -20.58
C TRP A 17 11.82 -5.32 -22.06
N LEU A 18 11.76 -6.55 -22.57
CA LEU A 18 12.01 -6.87 -23.99
C LEU A 18 11.05 -6.11 -24.91
N GLY A 19 9.75 -6.13 -24.61
CA GLY A 19 8.74 -5.42 -25.40
C GLY A 19 8.91 -3.89 -25.45
N ARG A 20 9.66 -3.30 -24.51
CA ARG A 20 10.07 -1.88 -24.59
C ARG A 20 11.38 -1.69 -25.34
N LYS A 21 12.35 -2.57 -25.14
CA LYS A 21 13.68 -2.46 -25.73
C LYS A 21 13.74 -2.83 -27.21
N LEU A 22 12.90 -3.77 -27.65
CA LEU A 22 12.80 -4.19 -29.04
C LEU A 22 11.99 -3.22 -29.92
N ARG A 23 11.40 -2.16 -29.34
CA ARG A 23 10.67 -1.15 -30.13
C ARG A 23 11.62 -0.42 -31.05
N GLY A 24 11.40 -0.57 -32.36
CA GLY A 24 12.22 0.09 -33.39
C GLY A 24 13.54 -0.60 -33.71
N ILE A 25 13.78 -1.81 -33.18
CA ILE A 25 14.94 -2.63 -33.54
C ILE A 25 14.49 -3.67 -34.57
N THR A 26 15.15 -3.72 -35.72
CA THR A 26 14.82 -4.61 -36.84
C THR A 26 15.92 -5.62 -37.16
N ASN A 27 17.13 -5.42 -36.64
CA ASN A 27 18.26 -6.33 -36.85
C ASN A 27 18.13 -7.58 -35.98
N GLN A 28 18.13 -8.76 -36.60
CA GLN A 28 17.96 -10.04 -35.92
C GLN A 28 19.08 -10.34 -34.92
N ALA A 29 20.33 -9.96 -35.21
CA ALA A 29 21.45 -10.16 -34.31
C ALA A 29 21.29 -9.36 -33.01
N ASP A 30 20.82 -8.11 -33.11
CA ASP A 30 20.58 -7.24 -31.95
C ASP A 30 19.38 -7.74 -31.12
N ILE A 31 18.34 -8.26 -31.78
CA ILE A 31 17.18 -8.87 -31.11
C ILE A 31 17.62 -10.08 -30.29
N ASP A 32 18.42 -10.98 -30.86
CA ASP A 32 18.86 -12.20 -30.19
C ASP A 32 19.87 -11.89 -29.06
N ALA A 33 20.76 -10.92 -29.25
CA ALA A 33 21.63 -10.42 -28.19
C ALA A 33 20.83 -9.83 -27.02
N LEU A 34 19.78 -9.04 -27.28
CA LEU A 34 18.91 -8.48 -26.25
C LEU A 34 18.11 -9.55 -25.50
N ARG A 35 17.68 -10.62 -26.19
CA ARG A 35 17.02 -11.77 -25.55
C ARG A 35 17.96 -12.49 -24.61
N GLN A 36 19.17 -12.82 -25.07
CA GLN A 36 20.19 -13.47 -24.22
C GLN A 36 20.56 -12.61 -23.02
N TYR A 37 20.76 -11.30 -23.23
CA TYR A 37 21.01 -10.36 -22.14
C TYR A 37 19.83 -10.28 -21.17
N GLY A 38 18.59 -10.34 -21.68
CA GLY A 38 17.38 -10.41 -20.87
C GLY A 38 17.34 -11.66 -19.96
N GLU A 39 17.73 -12.83 -20.46
CA GLU A 39 17.81 -14.04 -19.64
C GLU A 39 18.79 -13.88 -18.49
N VAL A 40 19.98 -13.34 -18.75
CA VAL A 40 20.99 -13.09 -17.72
C VAL A 40 20.49 -12.03 -16.73
N LEU A 41 19.93 -10.93 -17.21
CA LEU A 41 19.47 -9.79 -16.40
C LEU A 41 18.36 -10.18 -15.41
N PHE A 42 17.43 -11.05 -15.83
CA PHE A 42 16.30 -11.50 -15.02
C PHE A 42 16.51 -12.86 -14.37
N SER A 43 17.70 -13.46 -14.50
CA SER A 43 18.11 -14.62 -13.71
C SER A 43 18.15 -14.28 -12.22
N LEU A 44 17.86 -15.26 -11.36
CA LEU A 44 17.84 -15.05 -9.90
C LEU A 44 19.18 -14.52 -9.36
N THR A 45 20.29 -15.03 -9.91
CA THR A 45 21.66 -14.67 -9.49
C THR A 45 21.99 -13.20 -9.76
N GLN A 46 21.46 -12.60 -10.83
CA GLN A 46 21.68 -11.19 -11.17
C GLN A 46 20.59 -10.26 -10.63
N TRP A 47 19.34 -10.73 -10.63
CA TRP A 47 18.20 -9.90 -10.27
C TRP A 47 18.11 -9.70 -8.75
N LEU A 48 18.30 -10.75 -7.94
CA LEU A 48 18.13 -10.68 -6.48
C LEU A 48 19.08 -9.65 -5.83
N PRO A 49 20.40 -9.62 -6.10
CA PRO A 49 21.29 -8.62 -5.51
C PRO A 49 20.91 -7.19 -5.89
N ARG A 50 20.52 -6.95 -7.15
CA ARG A 50 20.09 -5.62 -7.62
C ARG A 50 18.78 -5.19 -6.98
N ALA A 51 17.85 -6.13 -6.78
CA ALA A 51 16.58 -5.87 -6.11
C ALA A 51 16.78 -5.57 -4.62
N ALA A 52 17.64 -6.35 -3.94
CA ALA A 52 17.95 -6.20 -2.52
C ALA A 52 18.53 -4.81 -2.20
N VAL A 53 19.54 -4.35 -2.94
CA VAL A 53 20.11 -3.00 -2.75
C VAL A 53 19.06 -1.89 -2.88
N ARG A 54 18.10 -2.07 -3.78
CA ARG A 54 17.01 -1.11 -4.03
C ARG A 54 15.87 -1.21 -2.99
N ALA A 55 15.79 -2.29 -2.22
CA ALA A 55 14.77 -2.48 -1.20
C ALA A 55 14.83 -1.37 -0.13
N GLY A 56 16.02 -0.87 0.23
CA GLY A 56 16.18 0.28 1.13
C GLY A 56 15.57 1.61 0.62
N GLN A 57 15.10 1.68 -0.64
CA GLN A 57 14.41 2.85 -1.19
C GLN A 57 12.90 2.85 -0.90
N ILE A 58 12.36 1.71 -0.47
CA ILE A 58 10.96 1.54 -0.08
C ILE A 58 10.85 1.36 1.43
N SER A 59 9.67 1.64 1.97
CA SER A 59 9.35 1.47 3.38
C SER A 59 7.91 0.97 3.47
N LEU A 60 7.72 -0.19 4.10
CA LEU A 60 6.40 -0.74 4.33
C LEU A 60 5.73 -0.03 5.50
N SER A 61 4.45 0.31 5.32
CA SER A 61 3.65 0.98 6.34
C SER A 61 2.19 0.61 6.20
N THR A 62 1.57 0.23 7.31
CA THR A 62 0.10 0.12 7.41
C THR A 62 -0.56 1.49 7.56
N HIS A 63 0.18 2.47 8.07
CA HIS A 63 -0.30 3.84 8.31
C HIS A 63 0.65 4.85 7.66
N PRO A 64 0.59 5.05 6.33
CA PRO A 64 1.59 5.85 5.64
C PRO A 64 1.41 7.35 5.93
N CYS A 65 2.48 8.03 6.32
CA CYS A 65 2.44 9.46 6.70
C CYS A 65 2.04 10.41 5.56
N THR A 66 2.18 9.97 4.31
CA THR A 66 1.84 10.75 3.11
C THR A 66 0.33 11.00 2.95
N PHE A 67 -0.51 10.21 3.64
CA PHE A 67 -1.96 10.45 3.71
C PHE A 67 -2.31 11.66 4.59
N THR A 68 -1.44 12.04 5.52
CA THR A 68 -1.62 13.29 6.29
C THR A 68 -1.16 14.48 5.48
N HIS A 69 0.03 14.39 4.88
CA HIS A 69 0.54 15.39 3.95
C HIS A 69 1.53 14.74 2.95
N PRO A 70 1.44 14.99 1.63
CA PRO A 70 2.27 14.31 0.63
C PRO A 70 3.79 14.42 0.89
N SER A 71 4.24 15.55 1.40
CA SER A 71 5.66 15.81 1.74
C SER A 71 6.04 15.51 3.20
N ALA A 72 5.23 14.75 3.96
CA ALA A 72 5.55 14.42 5.36
C ALA A 72 6.73 13.45 5.49
N ARG A 73 7.01 12.64 4.47
CA ARG A 73 8.03 11.57 4.53
C ARG A 73 9.44 12.11 4.80
N GLN A 74 9.77 13.30 4.30
CA GLN A 74 11.07 13.94 4.47
C GLN A 74 10.92 15.19 5.32
N ASN A 75 11.64 15.24 6.43
CA ASN A 75 11.74 16.44 7.25
C ASN A 75 12.76 17.40 6.61
N SER A 76 12.41 18.69 6.57
CA SER A 76 13.20 19.74 5.93
C SER A 76 14.28 20.37 6.82
N MET A 77 14.56 19.81 8.00
CA MET A 77 15.56 20.38 8.91
C MET A 77 16.93 19.73 8.67
N GLY A 78 17.90 20.57 8.28
CA GLY A 78 19.26 20.25 7.82
C GLY A 78 20.21 19.65 8.86
N ILE A 79 19.73 18.73 9.69
CA ILE A 79 20.59 17.90 10.52
C ILE A 79 21.05 16.71 9.67
N ALA A 80 22.37 16.56 9.53
CA ALA A 80 23.00 15.42 8.87
C ALA A 80 22.59 14.13 9.59
N GLY A 81 21.64 13.40 9.00
CA GLY A 81 21.05 12.21 9.59
C GLY A 81 19.79 11.78 8.84
N ASN A 82 19.38 10.53 9.02
CA ASN A 82 18.29 9.90 8.30
C ASN A 82 16.91 10.45 8.77
N ASN A 83 16.62 11.72 8.49
CA ASN A 83 15.47 12.51 8.97
C ASN A 83 14.15 12.18 8.23
N LYS A 84 13.91 10.89 8.00
CA LYS A 84 12.67 10.37 7.43
C LYS A 84 11.72 9.97 8.54
N VAL A 85 10.43 10.22 8.33
CA VAL A 85 9.39 9.71 9.22
C VAL A 85 9.50 8.19 9.31
N THR A 86 9.38 7.67 10.53
CA THR A 86 9.43 6.23 10.77
C THR A 86 8.18 5.58 10.20
N ALA A 87 8.36 4.55 9.37
CA ALA A 87 7.25 3.81 8.81
C ALA A 87 6.59 2.96 9.91
N VAL A 88 5.26 2.85 9.90
CA VAL A 88 4.50 2.21 10.98
C VAL A 88 3.78 0.98 10.45
N ILE A 89 4.17 -0.19 10.93
CA ILE A 89 3.46 -1.45 10.73
C ILE A 89 2.76 -1.77 12.05
N ALA A 90 1.47 -1.44 12.14
CA ALA A 90 0.71 -1.61 13.35
C ALA A 90 0.31 -3.09 13.50
N GLN A 91 0.69 -3.69 14.62
CA GLN A 91 0.17 -4.98 15.07
C GLN A 91 -0.89 -4.70 16.14
N ALA A 92 -2.15 -4.66 15.73
CA ALA A 92 -3.28 -4.48 16.63
C ALA A 92 -4.02 -5.81 16.76
N LYS A 93 -4.35 -6.20 18.00
CA LYS A 93 -5.19 -7.37 18.26
C LYS A 93 -6.60 -7.11 17.72
N GLN A 94 -7.22 -8.13 17.12
CA GLN A 94 -8.64 -8.09 16.79
C GLN A 94 -9.47 -8.17 18.08
N GLU A 95 -10.41 -7.24 18.24
CA GLU A 95 -11.39 -7.23 19.33
C GLU A 95 -12.75 -6.78 18.78
N ASN A 96 -13.83 -7.45 19.19
CA ASN A 96 -15.20 -7.17 18.73
C ASN A 96 -16.03 -6.47 19.84
N ASP A 97 -15.46 -5.41 20.40
CA ASP A 97 -16.02 -4.64 21.54
C ASP A 97 -16.78 -3.38 21.10
N GLY A 98 -17.16 -3.30 19.82
CA GLY A 98 -17.85 -2.15 19.24
C GLY A 98 -16.94 -1.09 18.61
N PHE A 99 -15.61 -1.19 18.78
CA PHE A 99 -14.65 -0.30 18.11
C PHE A 99 -14.01 -0.96 16.89
N LEU A 100 -13.91 -0.22 15.78
CA LEU A 100 -13.14 -0.63 14.62
C LEU A 100 -11.69 -0.15 14.75
N ARG A 101 -10.74 -1.08 14.72
CA ARG A 101 -9.29 -0.84 14.77
C ARG A 101 -8.57 -1.60 13.66
N SER A 102 -7.30 -1.25 13.42
CA SER A 102 -6.47 -1.85 12.34
C SER A 102 -6.33 -3.38 12.44
N GLY A 103 -6.55 -3.96 13.62
CA GLY A 103 -6.56 -5.41 13.83
C GLY A 103 -7.84 -6.13 13.40
N ASN A 104 -8.95 -5.43 13.15
CA ASN A 104 -10.22 -6.08 12.79
C ASN A 104 -10.29 -6.55 11.34
N ILE A 105 -9.36 -6.11 10.48
CA ILE A 105 -9.36 -6.45 9.07
C ILE A 105 -7.94 -6.80 8.67
N GLN A 106 -7.77 -7.99 8.09
CA GLN A 106 -6.52 -8.37 7.47
C GLN A 106 -6.33 -7.57 6.17
N THR A 107 -5.34 -6.68 6.16
CA THR A 107 -4.95 -5.91 4.97
C THR A 107 -3.45 -5.98 4.79
N GLU A 108 -2.99 -6.06 3.55
CA GLU A 108 -1.57 -5.99 3.24
C GLU A 108 -0.99 -4.61 3.60
N PRO A 109 0.26 -4.54 4.05
CA PRO A 109 0.92 -3.26 4.30
C PRO A 109 1.09 -2.48 3.00
N ASP A 110 0.94 -1.17 3.07
CA ASP A 110 1.20 -0.28 1.95
C ASP A 110 2.71 0.01 1.83
N ALA A 111 3.14 0.56 0.70
CA ALA A 111 4.53 0.93 0.47
C ALA A 111 4.71 2.39 0.12
N LEU A 112 5.69 3.01 0.79
CA LEU A 112 6.20 4.35 0.52
C LEU A 112 7.57 4.24 -0.12
N GLY A 113 7.79 4.86 -1.27
CA GLY A 113 9.02 4.57 -1.98
C GLY A 113 9.29 5.43 -3.20
N ASN A 114 10.50 5.29 -3.73
CA ASN A 114 10.78 5.67 -5.10
C ASN A 114 9.91 4.81 -6.02
N ALA A 115 9.20 5.42 -6.97
CA ALA A 115 8.38 4.71 -7.96
C ALA A 115 9.20 3.68 -8.74
N ALA A 116 10.49 3.95 -8.96
CA ALA A 116 11.39 3.01 -9.61
C ALA A 116 11.54 1.70 -8.84
N ALA A 117 11.34 1.67 -7.51
CA ALA A 117 11.54 0.50 -6.65
C ALA A 117 10.24 -0.26 -6.31
N LEU A 118 9.12 0.08 -6.95
CA LEU A 118 7.82 -0.57 -6.70
C LEU A 118 7.77 -2.04 -7.11
N ASP A 119 8.61 -2.44 -8.07
CA ASP A 119 8.73 -3.84 -8.46
C ASP A 119 9.26 -4.71 -7.31
N ILE A 120 10.07 -4.16 -6.41
CA ILE A 120 10.55 -4.87 -5.22
C ILE A 120 9.41 -5.06 -4.21
N TYR A 121 8.56 -4.06 -4.00
CA TYR A 121 7.36 -4.23 -3.19
C TYR A 121 6.48 -5.36 -3.75
N ARG A 122 6.18 -5.33 -5.06
CA ARG A 122 5.37 -6.38 -5.69
C ARG A 122 6.00 -7.77 -5.57
N PHE A 123 7.32 -7.85 -5.69
CA PHE A 123 8.07 -9.10 -5.51
C PHE A 123 7.94 -9.64 -4.07
N LEU A 124 8.16 -8.78 -3.07
CA LEU A 124 8.07 -9.16 -1.65
C LEU A 124 6.64 -9.52 -1.22
N MET A 125 5.64 -8.92 -1.86
CA MET A 125 4.23 -9.20 -1.62
C MET A 125 3.66 -10.37 -2.42
N LEU A 126 4.47 -11.06 -3.23
CA LEU A 126 4.03 -12.27 -3.93
C LEU A 126 3.51 -13.29 -2.93
N LYS A 127 2.33 -13.85 -3.20
CA LYS A 127 1.75 -14.95 -2.45
C LYS A 127 2.37 -16.25 -2.96
N MET A 128 3.01 -17.00 -2.06
CA MET A 128 3.55 -18.32 -2.36
C MET A 128 2.42 -19.36 -2.36
N GLN A 129 2.73 -20.61 -2.66
CA GLN A 129 1.75 -21.71 -2.66
C GLN A 129 0.97 -21.88 -1.34
N ASP A 130 1.55 -21.49 -0.21
CA ASP A 130 0.90 -21.52 1.11
C ASP A 130 0.09 -20.26 1.44
N ASN A 131 -0.10 -19.37 0.46
CA ASN A 131 -0.81 -18.09 0.58
C ASN A 131 -0.17 -17.08 1.56
N ARG A 132 1.07 -17.34 2.01
CA ARG A 132 1.88 -16.35 2.74
C ARG A 132 2.74 -15.55 1.78
N THR A 133 3.18 -14.38 2.24
CA THR A 133 3.98 -13.48 1.40
C THR A 133 5.43 -13.94 1.36
N LEU A 134 6.13 -13.67 0.26
CA LEU A 134 7.57 -13.92 0.18
C LEU A 134 8.33 -13.18 1.30
N LEU A 135 7.90 -11.97 1.65
CA LEU A 135 8.47 -11.23 2.76
C LEU A 135 8.38 -11.99 4.09
N THR A 136 7.21 -12.56 4.41
CA THR A 136 7.02 -13.39 5.61
C THR A 136 7.99 -14.57 5.62
N HIS A 137 8.19 -15.23 4.48
CA HIS A 137 9.17 -16.33 4.38
C HIS A 137 10.61 -15.87 4.59
N ILE A 138 10.99 -14.70 4.08
CA ILE A 138 12.33 -14.12 4.27
C ILE A 138 12.55 -13.77 5.74
N ASP A 139 11.54 -13.19 6.39
CA ASP A 139 11.57 -12.81 7.79
C ASP A 139 11.70 -14.04 8.70
N GLU A 140 10.84 -15.05 8.51
CA GLU A 140 10.83 -16.32 9.27
C GLU A 140 11.93 -17.31 8.86
N GLU A 141 12.78 -16.97 7.88
CA GLU A 141 13.86 -17.83 7.38
C GLU A 141 13.40 -19.22 6.91
N SER A 142 12.25 -19.28 6.23
CA SER A 142 11.68 -20.54 5.76
C SER A 142 12.62 -21.29 4.79
N PRO A 143 12.46 -22.61 4.60
CA PRO A 143 13.23 -23.37 3.61
C PRO A 143 13.13 -22.79 2.18
N LEU A 144 11.97 -22.24 1.83
CA LEU A 144 11.74 -21.55 0.55
C LEU A 144 12.63 -20.31 0.42
N ALA A 145 12.68 -19.47 1.46
CA ALA A 145 13.52 -18.27 1.45
C ALA A 145 15.01 -18.62 1.41
N LYS A 146 15.45 -19.63 2.17
CA LYS A 146 16.83 -20.13 2.15
C LYS A 146 17.25 -20.62 0.77
N SER A 147 16.39 -21.43 0.12
CA SER A 147 16.65 -21.91 -1.24
C SER A 147 16.61 -20.80 -2.30
N LEU A 148 15.81 -19.75 -2.11
CA LEU A 148 15.75 -18.64 -3.04
C LEU A 148 17.00 -17.75 -2.93
N LEU A 149 17.33 -17.34 -1.71
CA LEU A 149 18.41 -16.40 -1.43
C LEU A 149 19.80 -17.03 -1.54
N SER A 150 19.91 -18.36 -1.61
CA SER A 150 21.18 -19.06 -1.88
C SER A 150 21.74 -18.82 -3.29
N HIS A 151 20.99 -18.16 -4.18
CA HIS A 151 21.49 -17.70 -5.49
C HIS A 151 22.43 -16.48 -5.39
N GLY A 152 22.66 -15.96 -4.18
CA GLY A 152 23.68 -14.97 -3.85
C GLY A 152 24.14 -15.14 -2.39
N ASP A 153 24.69 -14.08 -1.80
CA ASP A 153 24.99 -14.08 -0.36
C ASP A 153 23.69 -13.99 0.45
N TYR A 154 23.32 -15.11 1.07
CA TYR A 154 22.09 -15.25 1.85
C TYR A 154 21.92 -14.14 2.90
N HIS A 155 22.95 -13.88 3.70
CA HIS A 155 22.85 -12.95 4.82
C HIS A 155 22.74 -11.51 4.33
N VAL A 156 23.51 -11.15 3.30
CA VAL A 156 23.44 -9.81 2.70
C VAL A 156 22.06 -9.59 2.07
N LEU A 157 21.59 -10.53 1.25
CA LEU A 157 20.30 -10.41 0.57
C LEU A 157 19.15 -10.33 1.56
N ARG A 158 19.12 -11.19 2.58
CA ARG A 158 18.08 -11.16 3.62
C ARG A 158 18.07 -9.82 4.33
N ASN A 159 19.23 -9.37 4.82
CA ASN A 159 19.33 -8.10 5.54
C ASN A 159 18.86 -6.94 4.67
N ASP A 160 19.25 -6.90 3.39
CA ASP A 160 18.84 -5.84 2.49
C ASP A 160 17.34 -5.87 2.16
N PHE A 161 16.75 -7.05 1.92
CA PHE A 161 15.30 -7.15 1.73
C PHE A 161 14.52 -6.78 2.97
N LEU A 162 15.00 -7.08 4.18
CA LEU A 162 14.32 -6.74 5.42
C LEU A 162 14.40 -5.24 5.76
N ARG A 163 15.28 -4.45 5.13
CA ARG A 163 15.32 -3.00 5.31
C ARG A 163 14.01 -2.29 4.94
N VAL A 164 13.12 -2.95 4.18
CA VAL A 164 11.79 -2.43 3.87
C VAL A 164 10.91 -2.32 5.12
N ILE A 165 11.14 -3.19 6.10
CA ILE A 165 10.55 -3.16 7.44
C ILE A 165 11.47 -2.28 8.28
N THR A 166 11.04 -1.04 8.53
CA THR A 166 11.88 -0.08 9.25
C THR A 166 11.83 -0.35 10.75
N GLU A 167 12.82 -1.05 11.29
CA GLU A 167 13.04 -1.11 12.74
C GLU A 167 13.93 0.05 13.17
N ARG A 168 13.34 1.19 13.52
CA ARG A 168 14.08 2.28 14.16
C ARG A 168 13.85 2.24 15.66
N LYS A 169 14.94 2.25 16.42
CA LYS A 169 14.93 2.33 17.90
C LYS A 169 14.22 3.58 18.42
N GLN A 170 14.15 4.65 17.63
CA GLN A 170 13.46 5.89 17.98
C GLN A 170 12.48 6.28 16.86
N ALA A 171 11.23 6.52 17.24
CA ALA A 171 10.20 6.98 16.34
C ALA A 171 10.45 8.45 15.95
N ILE A 172 10.55 8.70 14.64
CA ILE A 172 10.68 10.04 14.06
C ILE A 172 9.35 10.43 13.42
N THR A 173 8.81 11.59 13.81
CA THR A 173 7.61 12.22 13.24
C THR A 173 7.99 13.44 12.37
N SER A 174 7.00 14.15 11.84
CA SER A 174 7.17 15.34 11.00
C SER A 174 6.27 16.47 11.48
N SER A 175 6.71 17.72 11.30
CA SER A 175 5.87 18.91 11.52
C SER A 175 4.64 18.97 10.60
N LYS A 176 4.62 18.16 9.53
CA LYS A 176 3.50 18.03 8.59
C LYS A 176 2.51 16.92 8.98
N ILE A 177 2.78 16.20 10.07
CA ILE A 177 1.86 15.21 10.64
C ILE A 177 1.08 15.88 11.75
N LYS A 178 -0.23 15.61 11.83
CA LYS A 178 -1.09 16.12 12.89
C LYS A 178 -0.65 15.52 14.22
N GLN A 179 -0.38 16.38 15.19
CA GLN A 179 0.03 16.01 16.54
C GLN A 179 -0.99 16.52 17.55
N VAL A 180 -1.40 15.67 18.49
CA VAL A 180 -2.46 15.97 19.47
C VAL A 180 -1.95 15.67 20.87
N HIS A 181 -2.12 16.61 21.81
CA HIS A 181 -1.88 16.36 23.22
C HIS A 181 -3.08 15.62 23.81
N PHE A 182 -2.82 14.46 24.41
CA PHE A 182 -3.84 13.63 25.05
C PHE A 182 -3.58 13.57 26.56
N PRO A 183 -4.51 14.02 27.42
CA PRO A 183 -4.28 14.08 28.85
C PRO A 183 -4.17 12.69 29.48
N VAL A 184 -3.28 12.56 30.46
CA VAL A 184 -3.03 11.34 31.24
C VAL A 184 -3.08 11.71 32.72
N PHE A 185 -4.15 11.32 33.39
CA PHE A 185 -4.47 11.81 34.73
C PHE A 185 -3.76 11.03 35.86
N ASP A 186 -3.20 9.85 35.57
CA ASP A 186 -2.59 8.96 36.56
C ASP A 186 -1.05 9.07 36.66
N ASN A 187 -0.44 10.05 35.98
CA ASN A 187 1.03 10.15 35.94
C ASN A 187 1.59 10.92 37.16
N THR A 188 2.15 10.19 38.11
CA THR A 188 2.84 10.74 39.29
C THR A 188 4.16 11.46 38.97
N ALA A 189 4.62 11.39 37.71
CA ALA A 189 5.89 11.95 37.24
C ALA A 189 5.81 13.40 36.67
N GLY A 190 4.63 14.03 36.69
CA GLY A 190 4.45 15.42 36.25
C GLY A 190 4.12 15.62 34.76
N ASP A 191 4.27 14.59 33.93
CA ASP A 191 3.86 14.60 32.52
C ASP A 191 2.37 14.23 32.38
N ASN A 192 1.51 15.25 32.46
CA ASN A 192 0.05 15.12 32.39
C ASN A 192 -0.50 14.87 30.97
N TYR A 193 0.37 14.72 29.95
CA TYR A 193 -0.04 14.58 28.56
C TYR A 193 0.89 13.64 27.77
N HIS A 194 0.30 12.93 26.80
CA HIS A 194 1.02 12.26 25.72
C HIS A 194 0.85 13.03 24.40
N LEU A 195 1.94 13.20 23.65
CA LEU A 195 1.88 13.75 22.29
C LEU A 195 1.68 12.63 21.27
N LEU A 196 0.50 12.57 20.65
CA LEU A 196 0.13 11.54 19.68
C LEU A 196 0.29 12.05 18.25
N SER A 197 1.08 11.36 17.43
CA SER A 197 1.11 11.56 15.98
C SER A 197 0.03 10.71 15.30
N VAL A 198 -0.94 11.35 14.66
CA VAL A 198 -2.09 10.65 14.05
C VAL A 198 -1.82 10.34 12.59
N LEU A 199 -1.97 9.06 12.21
CA LEU A 199 -1.74 8.55 10.87
C LEU A 199 -2.97 7.82 10.35
N THR A 200 -3.17 7.84 9.03
CA THR A 200 -4.32 7.20 8.38
C THR A 200 -4.01 5.74 8.02
N PRO A 201 -4.83 4.76 8.46
CA PRO A 201 -4.68 3.35 8.05
C PRO A 201 -5.10 3.17 6.60
N SER A 202 -4.14 3.07 5.67
CA SER A 202 -4.48 3.01 4.23
C SER A 202 -5.19 1.71 3.84
N GLY A 203 -4.82 0.58 4.44
CA GLY A 203 -5.50 -0.70 4.23
C GLY A 203 -6.99 -0.65 4.59
N LEU A 204 -7.33 -0.15 5.78
CA LEU A 204 -8.74 0.02 6.20
C LEU A 204 -9.49 1.01 5.30
N LEU A 205 -8.83 2.12 4.93
CA LEU A 205 -9.42 3.17 4.10
C LEU A 205 -9.86 2.63 2.73
N PHE A 206 -9.02 1.83 2.08
CA PHE A 206 -9.34 1.27 0.77
C PHE A 206 -10.23 0.02 0.85
N GLU A 207 -10.14 -0.77 1.91
CA GLU A 207 -11.10 -1.86 2.13
C GLU A 207 -12.52 -1.32 2.34
N LEU A 208 -12.68 -0.23 3.11
CA LEU A 208 -13.96 0.46 3.25
C LEU A 208 -14.51 0.88 1.89
N ARG A 209 -13.67 1.51 1.07
CA ARG A 209 -14.06 1.88 -0.30
C ARG A 209 -14.48 0.66 -1.12
N ARG A 210 -13.68 -0.40 -1.17
CA ARG A 210 -13.98 -1.64 -1.92
C ARG A 210 -15.35 -2.20 -1.53
N ARG A 211 -15.67 -2.25 -0.24
CA ARG A 211 -16.97 -2.73 0.26
C ARG A 211 -18.13 -1.81 -0.13
N ILE A 212 -17.95 -0.49 -0.06
CA ILE A 212 -18.97 0.48 -0.51
C ILE A 212 -19.23 0.31 -2.01
N GLU A 213 -18.17 0.23 -2.82
CA GLU A 213 -18.29 0.05 -4.28
C GLU A 213 -18.98 -1.27 -4.62
N PHE A 214 -18.64 -2.35 -3.91
CA PHE A 214 -19.32 -3.63 -4.06
C PHE A 214 -20.82 -3.54 -3.76
N ILE A 215 -21.21 -2.90 -2.65
CA ILE A 215 -22.61 -2.70 -2.29
C ILE A 215 -23.33 -1.87 -3.36
N LEU A 216 -22.74 -0.77 -3.84
CA LEU A 216 -23.40 0.14 -4.76
C LEU A 216 -23.46 -0.38 -6.21
N TRP A 217 -22.45 -1.15 -6.64
CA TRP A 217 -22.22 -1.41 -8.05
C TRP A 217 -22.08 -2.89 -8.43
N SER A 218 -22.33 -3.83 -7.51
CA SER A 218 -22.44 -5.25 -7.88
C SER A 218 -23.52 -5.45 -8.95
N ALA A 219 -23.30 -6.42 -9.84
CA ALA A 219 -24.21 -6.71 -10.95
C ALA A 219 -25.62 -7.07 -10.46
N GLU A 220 -25.68 -7.87 -9.38
CA GLU A 220 -26.90 -8.24 -8.68
C GLU A 220 -27.66 -7.00 -8.19
N ASN A 221 -26.98 -6.12 -7.44
CA ASN A 221 -27.62 -4.95 -6.85
C ASN A 221 -28.08 -3.93 -7.90
N LYS A 222 -27.33 -3.77 -9.00
CA LYS A 222 -27.76 -2.96 -10.15
C LYS A 222 -29.01 -3.51 -10.81
N THR A 223 -29.09 -4.83 -10.97
CA THR A 223 -30.23 -5.51 -11.59
C THR A 223 -31.50 -5.33 -10.75
N GLU A 224 -31.39 -5.55 -9.44
CA GLU A 224 -32.53 -5.37 -8.53
C GLU A 224 -32.96 -3.90 -8.42
N LYS A 225 -32.01 -2.96 -8.33
CA LYS A 225 -32.32 -1.53 -8.37
C LYS A 225 -33.07 -1.13 -9.64
N ASN A 226 -32.68 -1.66 -10.80
CA ASN A 226 -33.37 -1.42 -12.07
C ASN A 226 -34.77 -2.04 -12.11
N LYS A 227 -34.97 -3.24 -11.56
CA LYS A 227 -36.30 -3.85 -11.44
C LYS A 227 -37.23 -3.03 -10.53
N HIS A 228 -36.68 -2.49 -9.44
CA HIS A 228 -37.41 -1.63 -8.51
C HIS A 228 -37.80 -0.29 -9.15
N GLN A 229 -36.89 0.35 -9.89
CA GLN A 229 -37.19 1.56 -10.66
C GLN A 229 -38.27 1.33 -11.72
N ASN A 230 -38.27 0.16 -12.36
CA ASN A 230 -39.25 -0.25 -13.37
C ASN A 230 -40.55 -0.85 -12.77
N LYS A 231 -40.79 -0.73 -11.46
CA LYS A 231 -42.00 -1.18 -10.75
C LYS A 231 -42.41 -2.64 -11.04
N LYS A 232 -41.44 -3.56 -11.21
CA LYS A 232 -41.75 -4.98 -11.42
C LYS A 232 -42.22 -5.64 -10.11
N ARG A 233 -43.31 -6.43 -10.17
CA ARG A 233 -44.02 -7.00 -9.01
C ARG A 233 -43.25 -8.04 -8.17
N ASN A 234 -42.11 -8.55 -8.64
CA ASN A 234 -41.22 -9.46 -7.91
C ASN A 234 -39.81 -8.84 -7.81
N THR A 235 -39.63 -7.87 -6.92
CA THR A 235 -38.31 -7.28 -6.65
C THR A 235 -37.77 -7.83 -5.34
N GLU A 236 -36.57 -8.40 -5.39
CA GLU A 236 -35.83 -8.65 -4.15
C GLU A 236 -35.31 -7.32 -3.60
N SER A 237 -35.01 -7.26 -2.31
CA SER A 237 -34.48 -6.04 -1.68
C SER A 237 -33.08 -5.71 -2.20
N PHE A 238 -32.85 -4.46 -2.64
CA PHE A 238 -31.52 -3.96 -3.01
C PHE A 238 -30.88 -3.16 -1.86
N ARG A 239 -29.55 -3.11 -1.80
CA ARG A 239 -28.78 -2.38 -0.77
C ARG A 239 -28.28 -1.06 -1.32
N THR A 240 -28.25 -0.01 -0.51
CA THR A 240 -27.70 1.29 -0.91
C THR A 240 -27.15 2.03 0.31
N ILE A 241 -26.17 2.90 0.08
CA ILE A 241 -25.59 3.79 1.09
C ILE A 241 -25.64 5.21 0.53
N TYR A 242 -26.26 6.13 1.27
CA TYR A 242 -26.40 7.53 0.89
C TYR A 242 -25.33 8.39 1.54
N GLY A 243 -25.09 9.59 0.98
CA GLY A 243 -24.18 10.58 1.58
C GLY A 243 -22.69 10.21 1.54
N ILE A 244 -22.28 9.32 0.64
CA ILE A 244 -20.86 8.97 0.48
C ILE A 244 -20.08 10.18 -0.06
N THR A 245 -19.03 10.56 0.65
CA THR A 245 -18.09 11.59 0.21
C THR A 245 -16.82 10.94 -0.34
N VAL A 246 -16.39 11.35 -1.53
CA VAL A 246 -15.14 10.87 -2.13
C VAL A 246 -14.04 11.90 -1.91
N ILE A 247 -12.98 11.51 -1.22
CA ILE A 247 -11.77 12.34 -1.04
C ILE A 247 -10.65 11.86 -1.94
N ARG A 248 -9.71 12.76 -2.27
CA ARG A 248 -8.55 12.44 -3.11
C ARG A 248 -7.23 12.73 -2.42
N PHE A 249 -6.29 11.80 -2.50
CA PHE A 249 -4.92 11.98 -2.01
C PHE A 249 -3.94 12.17 -3.16
N GLY A 250 -3.08 13.19 -3.04
CA GLY A 250 -1.98 13.46 -3.99
C GLY A 250 -2.28 14.41 -5.15
N GLY A 251 -3.47 15.02 -5.19
CA GLY A 251 -3.81 16.07 -6.16
C GLY A 251 -3.61 15.62 -7.61
N SER A 252 -2.75 16.33 -8.35
CA SER A 252 -2.39 16.00 -9.74
C SER A 252 -1.36 14.87 -9.87
N LYS A 253 -0.71 14.45 -8.77
CA LYS A 253 0.32 13.39 -8.76
C LYS A 253 0.03 12.35 -7.66
N PRO A 254 -1.08 11.59 -7.75
CA PRO A 254 -1.42 10.55 -6.77
C PRO A 254 -0.34 9.47 -6.62
N GLN A 255 0.52 9.32 -7.66
CA GLN A 255 1.63 8.35 -7.74
C GLN A 255 2.61 8.43 -6.56
N ASN A 256 2.72 9.61 -5.94
CA ASN A 256 3.72 9.89 -4.91
C ASN A 256 3.21 9.63 -3.48
N ILE A 257 1.96 9.22 -3.30
CA ILE A 257 1.39 8.99 -1.97
C ILE A 257 1.78 7.63 -1.44
N SER A 258 1.34 6.56 -2.12
CA SER A 258 1.64 5.18 -1.75
C SER A 258 1.22 4.22 -2.87
N VAL A 259 1.54 2.92 -2.73
CA VAL A 259 1.15 1.92 -3.73
C VAL A 259 -0.35 1.67 -3.71
N LEU A 260 -0.94 1.43 -2.54
CA LEU A 260 -2.39 1.20 -2.45
C LEU A 260 -3.18 2.43 -2.93
N ASN A 261 -2.66 3.64 -2.72
CA ASN A 261 -3.26 4.84 -3.27
C ASN A 261 -3.33 4.81 -4.80
N ASN A 262 -2.26 4.33 -5.45
CA ASN A 262 -2.19 4.25 -6.91
C ASN A 262 -3.14 3.20 -7.46
N ASP A 263 -3.18 2.03 -6.83
CA ASP A 263 -4.11 0.95 -7.20
C ASP A 263 -5.57 1.42 -7.04
N ASN A 264 -5.82 2.34 -6.11
CA ASN A 264 -7.10 2.98 -5.87
C ASN A 264 -7.27 4.33 -6.60
N THR A 265 -6.47 4.68 -7.60
CA THR A 265 -6.59 5.95 -8.35
C THR A 265 -6.61 7.23 -7.51
N GLY A 266 -6.04 7.17 -6.30
CA GLY A 266 -6.02 8.27 -5.35
C GLY A 266 -7.32 8.56 -4.62
N LYS A 267 -8.37 7.72 -4.78
CA LYS A 267 -9.72 8.00 -4.25
C LYS A 267 -10.01 7.14 -3.02
N ALA A 268 -10.58 7.75 -1.98
CA ALA A 268 -11.14 7.05 -0.83
C ALA A 268 -12.57 7.52 -0.56
N CYS A 269 -13.34 6.70 0.14
CA CYS A 269 -14.73 6.99 0.48
C CYS A 269 -14.87 7.23 1.99
N LEU A 270 -15.65 8.24 2.35
CA LEU A 270 -16.04 8.55 3.72
C LEU A 270 -17.54 8.32 3.88
N LEU A 271 -17.91 7.78 5.05
CA LEU A 271 -19.31 7.64 5.46
C LEU A 271 -19.82 8.97 6.02
N LEU A 272 -21.09 9.26 5.78
CA LEU A 272 -21.74 10.42 6.35
C LEU A 272 -21.87 10.27 7.87
N SER A 273 -21.35 11.23 8.62
CA SER A 273 -21.52 11.31 10.07
C SER A 273 -21.95 12.73 10.40
N VAL A 274 -23.27 12.95 10.40
CA VAL A 274 -23.90 14.24 10.71
C VAL A 274 -25.05 14.02 11.70
N PRO A 275 -25.33 14.98 12.59
CA PRO A 275 -26.45 14.87 13.50
C PRO A 275 -27.79 14.90 12.73
N PRO A 276 -28.87 14.32 13.30
CA PRO A 276 -30.21 14.41 12.72
C PRO A 276 -30.62 15.87 12.48
N GLY A 277 -31.27 16.13 11.34
CA GLY A 277 -31.72 17.48 10.96
C GLY A 277 -30.66 18.34 10.26
N PHE A 278 -29.41 17.89 10.15
CA PHE A 278 -28.39 18.58 9.36
C PHE A 278 -28.75 18.54 7.86
N LYS A 279 -28.96 19.72 7.26
CA LYS A 279 -29.18 19.87 5.82
C LYS A 279 -27.90 20.44 5.20
N CYS A 280 -27.19 19.64 4.41
CA CYS A 280 -26.19 20.18 3.49
C CYS A 280 -26.92 21.08 2.48
N GLN A 281 -26.78 22.39 2.59
CA GLN A 281 -27.17 23.28 1.51
C GLN A 281 -26.18 23.03 0.37
N GLU A 282 -26.65 22.45 -0.73
CA GLU A 282 -25.92 22.47 -1.99
C GLU A 282 -25.84 23.94 -2.42
N ILE A 283 -24.64 24.53 -2.33
CA ILE A 283 -24.38 25.82 -2.96
C ILE A 283 -24.49 25.57 -4.45
N GLN A 284 -25.61 25.98 -5.05
CA GLN A 284 -25.72 26.07 -6.50
C GLN A 284 -24.66 27.07 -6.95
N ASN A 285 -23.58 26.58 -7.57
CA ASN A 285 -22.56 27.42 -8.16
C ASN A 285 -23.23 28.40 -9.12
N SER A 286 -23.31 29.67 -8.72
CA SER A 286 -23.48 30.79 -9.64
C SER A 286 -22.22 30.83 -10.50
N ALA A 287 -22.41 30.90 -11.82
CA ALA A 287 -21.32 31.01 -12.76
C ALA A 287 -20.40 32.20 -12.42
N CYS A 288 -19.09 31.95 -12.41
CA CYS A 288 -18.02 32.93 -12.59
C CYS A 288 -16.96 32.27 -13.46
#